data_AF-A0A7C7KVW1-F1
#
_entry.id   AF-A0A7C7KVW1-F1
#
_cell.length_a   1.000
_cell.length_b   1.000
_cell.length_c   1.000
_cell.angle_alpha   90.00
_cell.angle_beta   90.00
_cell.angle_gamma   90.00
#
_symmetry.space_group_name_H-M   'P 1'
#
loop_
_entity.id
_entity.type
_entity.pdbx_description
1 polymer ?
#
loop_
_entity_poly.entity_id
_entity_poly.type
_entity_poly.pdbx_seq_one_letter_code
_entity_poly.pdbx_strand_id
1 'polypeptide(L)' 'SKFQNHDLMKDVAVSLSNEYKVNFFYKDFREGWKEGIEASKSFNLYRQNYCGCIYSEKERYKNEIKKLKEVYR' A
#
# COMPACT_ATOMS: atom_id res chain seq x y z
N SER A 1 -4.32 1.52 1.84
CA SER A 1 -4.23 1.40 0.37
C SER A 1 -5.54 0.87 -0.16
N LYS A 2 -6.06 1.37 -1.30
CA LYS A 2 -7.33 0.88 -1.87
C LYS A 2 -7.35 -0.61 -2.19
N PHE A 3 -6.16 -1.20 -2.34
CA PHE A 3 -5.97 -2.62 -2.70
C PHE A 3 -5.84 -3.54 -1.48
N GLN A 4 -5.77 -2.99 -0.28
CA GLN A 4 -5.66 -3.78 0.95
C GLN A 4 -7.04 -4.27 1.41
N ASN A 5 -7.08 -5.45 2.03
CA ASN A 5 -8.27 -5.97 2.68
C ASN A 5 -8.46 -5.28 4.04
N HIS A 6 -9.19 -4.16 4.02
CA HIS A 6 -9.42 -3.32 5.20
C HIS A 6 -10.23 -4.03 6.29
N ASP A 7 -11.19 -4.87 5.92
CA ASP A 7 -12.04 -5.57 6.88
C ASP A 7 -11.22 -6.58 7.69
N LEU A 8 -10.41 -7.39 6.99
CA LEU A 8 -9.47 -8.30 7.65
C LEU A 8 -8.51 -7.56 8.57
N MET A 9 -7.93 -6.45 8.11
CA MET A 9 -7.00 -5.66 8.92
C MET A 9 -7.68 -5.09 10.17
N LYS A 10 -8.92 -4.60 10.03
CA LYS A 10 -9.70 -4.06 11.14
C LYS A 10 -10.01 -5.17 12.16
N ASP A 11 -10.46 -6.33 11.70
CA ASP A 11 -10.82 -7.45 12.57
C ASP A 11 -9.61 -7.95 13.37
N VAL A 12 -8.47 -8.11 12.69
CA VAL A 12 -7.20 -8.47 13.35
C VAL A 12 -6.80 -7.42 14.38
N ALA A 13 -6.82 -6.14 14.00
CA ALA A 13 -6.41 -5.06 14.89
C ALA A 13 -7.32 -4.93 16.13
N VAL A 14 -8.64 -5.12 15.96
CA VAL A 14 -9.60 -5.16 17.08
C VAL A 14 -9.35 -6.38 17.99
N SER A 15 -9.01 -7.54 17.42
CA SER A 15 -8.65 -8.71 18.24
C SER A 15 -7.42 -8.41 19.10
N LEU A 16 -6.35 -7.87 18.50
CA LEU A 16 -5.11 -7.55 19.20
C LEU A 16 -5.28 -6.40 20.20
N SER A 17 -6.15 -5.43 19.92
CA SER A 17 -6.45 -4.33 20.84
C SER A 17 -7.06 -4.86 22.14
N ASN A 18 -7.94 -5.86 22.04
CA ASN A 18 -8.56 -6.52 23.18
C ASN A 18 -7.58 -7.41 23.96
N GLU A 19 -6.66 -8.09 23.27
CA GLU A 19 -5.62 -8.93 23.87
C GLU A 19 -4.61 -8.09 24.66
N TYR A 20 -4.03 -7.08 24.01
CA TYR A 20 -2.96 -6.27 24.60
C TYR A 20 -3.45 -5.06 25.38
N LYS A 21 -4.77 -4.86 25.50
CA LYS A 21 -5.40 -3.73 26.20
C LYS A 21 -4.91 -2.37 25.69
N VAL A 22 -4.73 -2.27 24.38
CA VAL A 22 -4.36 -1.02 23.69
C VAL A 22 -5.57 -0.50 22.94
N ASN A 23 -5.83 0.80 22.97
CA ASN A 23 -6.92 1.39 22.19
C ASN A 23 -6.59 1.37 20.69
N PHE A 24 -7.48 0.79 19.89
CA PHE A 24 -7.39 0.82 18.43
C PHE A 24 -8.50 1.70 17.84
N PHE A 25 -8.11 2.73 17.10
CA PHE A 25 -9.03 3.58 16.35
C PHE A 25 -8.94 3.26 14.86
N TYR A 26 -10.07 2.86 14.28
CA TYR A 26 -10.19 2.62 12.85
C TYR A 26 -10.95 3.75 12.16
N LYS A 27 -10.38 4.28 11.08
CA LYS A 27 -11.06 5.17 10.14
C LYS A 27 -10.67 4.80 8.71
N ASP A 28 -11.65 4.77 7.83
CA ASP A 28 -11.40 4.56 6.41
C ASP A 28 -11.02 5.89 5.74
N PHE A 29 -9.75 6.00 5.33
CA PHE A 29 -9.22 7.16 4.63
C PHE A 29 -9.19 6.98 3.10
N ARG A 30 -9.93 6.02 2.56
CA ARG A 30 -10.07 5.84 1.10
C ARG A 30 -11.02 6.87 0.48
N GLU A 31 -11.88 7.49 1.27
CA GLU A 31 -12.68 8.64 0.85
C GLU A 31 -11.76 9.80 0.42
N GLY A 32 -12.08 10.48 -0.68
CA GLY A 32 -11.23 11.55 -1.22
C GLY A 32 -10.00 11.06 -2.02
N TRP A 33 -9.85 9.74 -2.21
CA TRP A 33 -8.67 9.20 -2.91
C TRP A 33 -8.53 9.73 -4.34
N LYS A 34 -9.63 9.79 -5.11
CA LYS A 34 -9.58 10.25 -6.50
C LYS A 34 -9.24 11.74 -6.56
N GLU A 35 -9.84 12.51 -5.68
CA GLU A 35 -9.66 13.95 -5.51
C GLU A 35 -8.19 14.26 -5.15
N GLY A 36 -7.60 13.49 -4.24
CA GLY A 36 -6.17 13.57 -3.93
C GLY A 36 -5.27 13.19 -5.11
N ILE A 37 -5.69 12.23 -5.95
CA ILE A 37 -4.98 11.93 -7.19
C ILE A 37 -4.97 13.12 -8.13
N GLU A 38 -6.12 13.73 -8.39
CA GLU A 38 -6.21 14.85 -9.32
C GLU A 38 -5.48 16.10 -8.78
N ALA A 39 -5.62 16.40 -7.49
CA ALA A 39 -4.89 17.49 -6.84
C ALA A 39 -3.37 17.31 -6.91
N SER A 40 -2.85 16.12 -6.63
CA SER A 40 -1.40 15.88 -6.71
C SER A 40 -0.86 16.00 -8.14
N LYS A 41 -1.64 15.62 -9.17
CA LYS A 41 -1.26 15.84 -10.57
C LYS A 41 -1.27 17.33 -10.92
N SER A 42 -2.30 18.09 -10.50
CA SER A 42 -2.38 19.52 -10.80
C SER A 42 -1.25 20.32 -10.15
N PHE A 43 -0.77 19.87 -8.99
CA PHE A 43 0.38 20.48 -8.30
C PHE A 43 1.75 19.94 -8.75
N ASN A 44 1.79 19.04 -9.75
CA ASN A 44 3.02 18.39 -10.21
C ASN A 44 3.83 17.74 -9.08
N LEU A 45 3.14 17.12 -8.11
CA LEU A 45 3.79 16.46 -6.98
C LEU A 45 4.33 15.09 -7.37
N TYR A 46 5.47 14.72 -6.80
CA TYR A 46 5.97 13.36 -6.89
C TYR A 46 4.97 12.38 -6.27
N ARG A 47 4.64 11.32 -7.00
CA ARG A 47 3.71 10.27 -6.57
C ARG A 47 4.44 8.94 -6.50
N GLN A 48 4.60 8.42 -5.28
CA GLN A 48 5.24 7.13 -5.06
C GLN A 48 4.33 5.98 -5.52
N ASN A 49 4.82 5.15 -6.43
CA ASN A 49 4.06 4.02 -6.99
C ASN A 49 4.19 2.71 -6.18
N TYR A 50 4.77 2.75 -4.99
CA TYR A 50 5.01 1.57 -4.15
C TYR A 50 4.86 1.93 -2.67
N CYS A 51 4.49 0.95 -1.84
CA CYS A 51 4.21 1.19 -0.41
C CYS A 51 5.46 1.11 0.49
N GLY A 52 6.64 0.86 -0.09
CA GLY A 52 7.91 0.80 0.64
C GLY A 52 8.20 -0.56 1.31
N CYS A 53 7.32 -1.55 1.18
CA CYS A 53 7.61 -2.89 1.67
C CYS A 53 8.42 -3.72 0.66
N ILE A 54 9.18 -4.71 1.15
CA ILE A 54 10.00 -5.62 0.35
C ILE A 54 9.23 -6.31 -0.78
N TYR A 55 7.94 -6.58 -0.57
CA TYR A 55 7.07 -7.16 -1.58
C TYR A 55 6.82 -6.19 -2.73
N SER A 56 6.46 -4.94 -2.43
CA SER A 56 6.24 -3.91 -3.45
C SER A 56 7.52 -3.53 -4.20
N GLU A 57 8.67 -3.59 -3.53
CA GLU A 57 9.98 -3.41 -4.14
C GLU A 57 10.29 -4.55 -5.12
N LYS A 58 10.11 -5.80 -4.68
CA LYS A 58 10.27 -6.97 -5.55
C LYS A 58 9.36 -6.89 -6.78
N GLU A 59 8.11 -6.48 -6.61
CA GLU A 59 7.16 -6.32 -7.72
C GLU A 59 7.62 -5.25 -8.71
N ARG A 60 8.13 -4.11 -8.21
CA ARG A 60 8.69 -3.04 -9.04
C ARG A 60 9.81 -3.52 -9.96
N TYR A 61 10.73 -4.33 -9.43
CA TYR A 61 11.90 -4.83 -10.18
C TYR A 61 11.68 -6.17 -10.91
N LYS A 62 10.51 -6.81 -10.73
CA LYS A 62 10.22 -8.16 -11.24
C LYS A 62 10.47 -8.30 -12.73
N ASN A 63 10.03 -7.33 -13.53
CA ASN A 63 10.16 -7.37 -14.99
C ASN A 63 11.60 -7.16 -15.45
N GLU A 64 12.35 -6.29 -14.77
CA GLU A 64 13.77 -6.04 -15.06
C GLU A 64 14.61 -7.26 -14.74
N ILE A 65 14.39 -7.90 -13.58
CA ILE A 65 15.05 -9.15 -13.20
C ILE A 65 14.72 -10.26 -14.20
N LYS A 66 13.46 -10.35 -14.66
CA LYS A 66 13.06 -11.35 -15.68
C LYS A 66 13.83 -11.16 -16.98
N LYS A 67 13.91 -9.92 -17.48
CA LYS A 67 14.67 -9.59 -18.70
C LYS A 67 16.16 -9.91 -18.54
N LEU A 68 16.77 -9.54 -17.41
CA LEU A 68 18.18 -9.87 -17.14
C LEU A 68 18.43 -11.38 -17.17
N LYS A 69 17.55 -12.17 -16.56
CA LYS A 69 17.66 -13.63 -16.58
C LYS A 69 17.51 -14.23 -17.98
N GLU A 70 16.76 -13.61 -18.88
CA GLU A 70 16.63 -14.06 -20.28
C GLU A 70 17.90 -13.74 -21.10
N VAL A 71 18.57 -12.62 -20.81
CA VAL A 71 19.79 -12.19 -21.52
C VAL A 71 21.02 -13.03 -21.15
N TYR A 72 21.16 -13.38 -19.87
CA TYR A 72 22.33 -14.12 -19.35
C TYR A 72 22.11 -15.63 -19.25
N ARG A 73 21.10 -16.16 -19.96
CA ARG A 73 20.84 -17.60 -20.07
C ARG A 73 21.53 -18.18 -21.29
#